data_AF-A0A258WTI8-F1
#
_entry.id   AF-A0A258WTI8-F1
#
_cell.length_a   1.000
_cell.length_b   1.000
_cell.length_c   1.000
_cell.angle_alpha   90.00
_cell.angle_beta   90.00
_cell.angle_gamma   90.00
#
_symmetry.space_group_name_H-M   'P 1'
#
loop_
_entity.id
_entity.type
_entity.pdbx_description
1 polymer ?
#
loop_
_entity_poly.entity_id
_entity_poly.type
_entity_poly.pdbx_seq_one_letter_code
_entity_poly.pdbx_strand_id
1 'polypeptide(L)'
;MIGRGDFMKTKQHLYITLSAPELAEGIPENSQWLAGEGAGSWFTIVREGKDYRITRYSPEGKIECTGLFNTASEKDFNINAPFEFVHLSHCKSVTIRQMDQVLKFHRIS
;
A
#
# COMPACT_ATOMS: atom_id res chain seq x y z
N MET A 1 40.39 -24.56 16.58
CA MET A 1 40.47 -23.85 15.29
C MET A 1 39.09 -23.92 14.66
N ILE A 2 38.36 -22.80 14.63
CA ILE A 2 37.16 -22.47 13.82
C ILE A 2 35.92 -23.34 14.15
N GLY A 3 34.76 -22.85 14.61
CA GLY A 3 34.11 -21.55 14.44
C GLY A 3 32.82 -21.74 13.61
N ARG A 4 31.69 -21.20 14.11
CA ARG A 4 30.37 -21.05 13.47
C ARG A 4 29.49 -22.31 13.58
N GLY A 5 28.34 -22.34 14.27
CA GLY A 5 27.43 -21.27 14.66
C GLY A 5 26.41 -21.05 13.57
N ASP A 6 25.30 -21.79 13.60
CA ASP A 6 24.07 -21.43 12.89
C ASP A 6 22.87 -21.71 13.81
N PHE A 7 22.56 -20.64 14.54
CA PHE A 7 21.29 -20.34 15.17
C PHE A 7 20.31 -19.86 14.08
N MET A 8 19.00 -20.11 14.25
CA MET A 8 17.80 -19.36 13.79
C MET A 8 16.67 -20.39 13.52
N LYS A 9 15.84 -20.75 14.50
CA LYS A 9 14.56 -20.11 14.93
C LYS A 9 13.48 -19.98 13.83
N THR A 10 12.50 -20.89 13.91
CA THR A 10 11.03 -20.69 13.85
C THR A 10 10.41 -19.48 13.11
N LYS A 11 9.50 -19.77 12.16
CA LYS A 11 8.09 -19.30 12.00
C LYS A 11 7.67 -19.45 10.52
N GLN A 12 6.84 -20.43 10.17
CA GLN A 12 5.36 -20.34 10.10
C GLN A 12 4.86 -19.44 8.96
N HIS A 13 4.29 -20.06 7.91
CA HIS A 13 3.56 -19.47 6.78
C HIS A 13 4.21 -18.23 6.12
N LEU A 14 5.11 -18.45 5.16
CA LEU A 14 5.38 -17.44 4.14
C LEU A 14 4.16 -17.36 3.22
N TYR A 15 3.27 -16.43 3.54
CA TYR A 15 2.30 -15.87 2.60
C TYR A 15 3.05 -15.55 1.30
N ILE A 16 2.60 -16.17 0.21
CA ILE A 16 3.20 -16.13 -1.13
C ILE A 16 2.93 -14.75 -1.75
N THR A 17 3.45 -13.70 -1.13
CA THR A 17 3.36 -12.35 -1.68
C THR A 17 4.61 -12.10 -2.50
N LEU A 18 4.38 -11.68 -3.73
CA LEU A 18 5.44 -11.19 -4.60
C LEU A 18 6.20 -10.06 -3.89
N SER A 19 7.52 -10.20 -3.83
CA SER A 19 8.41 -9.11 -3.43
C SER A 19 8.13 -7.90 -4.32
N ALA A 20 8.18 -6.70 -3.73
CA ALA A 20 8.02 -5.47 -4.50
C ALA A 20 9.09 -5.42 -5.62
N PRO A 21 8.72 -5.10 -6.87
CA PRO A 21 9.71 -4.86 -7.92
C PRO A 21 10.54 -3.61 -7.60
N GLU A 22 11.58 -3.33 -8.38
CA GLU A 22 12.22 -2.01 -8.30
C GLU A 22 11.21 -0.91 -8.65
N LEU A 23 11.28 0.22 -7.94
CA LEU A 23 10.40 1.35 -8.17
C LEU A 23 10.66 1.90 -9.59
N ALA A 24 9.72 1.71 -10.50
CA ALA A 24 9.84 2.17 -11.88
C ALA A 24 9.78 3.72 -11.98
N GLU A 25 10.41 4.28 -13.01
CA GLU A 25 10.29 5.72 -13.31
C GLU A 25 8.82 6.11 -13.48
N GLY A 26 8.38 7.11 -12.71
CA GLY A 26 7.01 7.62 -12.73
C GLY A 26 6.14 7.17 -11.54
N ILE A 27 6.60 6.23 -10.72
CA ILE A 27 5.97 5.91 -9.44
C ILE A 27 6.56 6.84 -8.36
N PRO A 28 5.73 7.56 -7.58
CA PRO A 28 6.19 8.37 -6.47
C PRO A 28 6.92 7.54 -5.39
N GLU A 29 7.98 8.07 -4.77
CA GLU A 29 8.78 7.35 -3.75
C GLU A 29 7.97 6.95 -2.50
N ASN A 30 6.89 7.68 -2.21
CA ASN A 30 5.96 7.38 -1.11
C ASN A 30 4.92 6.31 -1.48
N SER A 31 5.08 5.63 -2.61
CA SER A 31 4.19 4.57 -3.05
C SER A 31 4.45 3.28 -2.30
N GLN A 32 3.39 2.54 -2.04
CA GLN A 32 3.44 1.27 -1.33
C GLN A 32 3.07 0.13 -2.27
N TRP A 33 3.85 -0.94 -2.19
CA TRP A 33 3.54 -2.16 -2.91
C TRP A 33 2.49 -2.97 -2.16
N LEU A 34 1.36 -3.22 -2.81
CA LEU A 34 0.37 -4.18 -2.34
C LEU A 34 0.46 -5.44 -3.18
N ALA A 35 1.05 -6.47 -2.59
CA ALA A 35 1.15 -7.79 -3.19
C ALA A 35 -0.20 -8.53 -3.08
N GLY A 36 -0.65 -9.09 -4.18
CA GLY A 36 -1.75 -10.06 -4.25
C GLY A 36 -1.25 -11.47 -4.54
N GLU A 37 -2.18 -12.40 -4.76
CA GLU A 37 -1.89 -13.78 -5.15
C GLU A 37 -1.49 -13.84 -6.63
N GLY A 38 -0.18 -13.78 -6.91
CA GLY A 38 0.38 -13.92 -8.26
C GLY A 38 0.57 -12.62 -9.05
N ALA A 39 0.09 -11.49 -8.54
CA ALA A 39 0.38 -10.15 -9.07
C ALA A 39 0.43 -9.12 -7.93
N GLY A 40 0.95 -7.93 -8.18
CA GLY A 40 0.86 -6.81 -7.24
C GLY A 40 0.74 -5.47 -7.96
N SER A 41 0.46 -4.43 -7.20
CA SER A 41 0.35 -3.07 -7.74
C SER A 41 0.94 -2.07 -6.76
N TRP A 42 1.45 -0.98 -7.31
CA TRP A 42 1.90 0.16 -6.53
C TRP A 42 0.72 1.08 -6.24
N PHE A 43 0.64 1.57 -5.01
CA PHE A 43 -0.39 2.50 -4.57
C PHE A 43 0.25 3.75 -4.01
N THR A 44 -0.13 4.90 -4.56
CA THR A 44 0.22 6.21 -4.00
C THR A 44 -1.02 6.85 -3.42
N ILE A 45 -0.86 7.55 -2.31
CA ILE A 45 -1.84 8.48 -1.79
C ILE A 45 -1.20 9.86 -1.69
N VAL A 46 -1.94 10.89 -2.11
CA VAL A 46 -1.56 12.30 -2.00
C VAL A 46 -2.74 13.05 -1.41
N ARG A 47 -2.49 13.89 -0.40
CA ARG A 47 -3.53 14.76 0.17
C ARG A 47 -3.82 15.90 -0.83
N GLU A 48 -5.08 16.05 -1.21
CA GLU A 48 -5.56 17.10 -2.12
C GLU A 48 -6.66 17.91 -1.40
N GLY A 49 -6.25 18.91 -0.62
CA GLY A 49 -7.15 19.67 0.25
C GLY A 49 -7.70 18.81 1.39
N LYS A 50 -9.02 18.58 1.39
CA LYS A 50 -9.72 17.68 2.33
C LYS A 50 -9.78 16.23 1.83
N ASP A 51 -9.57 16.03 0.54
CA ASP A 51 -9.70 14.72 -0.09
C ASP A 51 -8.31 14.10 -0.29
N TYR A 52 -8.30 12.83 -0.70
CA TYR A 52 -7.11 12.04 -0.92
C TYR A 52 -7.13 11.47 -2.33
N ARG A 53 -6.15 11.88 -3.14
CA ARG A 53 -5.93 11.29 -4.45
C ARG A 53 -5.20 9.98 -4.27
N ILE A 54 -5.83 8.87 -4.65
CA ILE A 54 -5.21 7.55 -4.63
C ILE A 54 -5.02 7.10 -6.07
N THR A 55 -3.79 6.72 -6.39
CA THR A 55 -3.39 6.25 -7.72
C THR A 55 -2.78 4.87 -7.60
N ARG A 56 -3.30 3.93 -8.39
CA ARG A 56 -2.77 2.59 -8.56
C ARG A 56 -1.94 2.53 -9.84
N TYR A 57 -0.72 2.04 -9.73
CA TYR A 57 0.18 1.80 -10.83
C TYR A 57 0.43 0.31 -10.98
N SER A 58 0.65 -0.12 -12.22
CA SER A 58 1.14 -1.46 -12.54
C SER A 58 2.56 -1.63 -12.01
N PRO A 59 3.08 -2.89 -11.94
CA PRO A 59 4.47 -3.15 -11.56
C PRO A 59 5.48 -2.35 -12.40
N GLU A 60 5.13 -2.05 -13.65
CA GLU A 60 5.95 -1.30 -14.62
C GLU A 60 5.76 0.23 -14.54
N GLY A 61 4.98 0.74 -13.58
CA GLY A 61 4.77 2.17 -13.38
C GLY A 61 3.67 2.80 -14.23
N LYS A 62 2.83 2.01 -14.91
CA LYS A 62 1.69 2.56 -15.67
C LYS A 62 0.50 2.83 -14.75
N ILE A 63 -0.12 4.00 -14.84
CA ILE A 63 -1.34 4.31 -14.09
C ILE A 63 -2.47 3.38 -14.57
N GLU A 64 -2.97 2.54 -13.67
CA GLU A 64 -4.11 1.65 -13.92
C GLU A 64 -5.42 2.26 -13.44
N CYS A 65 -5.39 2.92 -12.28
CA CYS A 65 -6.54 3.67 -11.79
C CYS A 65 -6.10 4.89 -10.99
N THR A 66 -6.85 5.97 -11.10
CA THR A 66 -6.73 7.13 -10.23
C THR A 66 -8.13 7.58 -9.82
N GLY A 67 -8.28 8.03 -8.58
CA GLY A 67 -9.54 8.58 -8.09
C GLY A 67 -9.31 9.51 -6.90
N LEU A 68 -10.29 10.38 -6.66
CA LEU A 68 -10.35 11.14 -5.42
C LEU A 68 -11.19 10.38 -4.41
N PHE A 69 -10.70 10.28 -3.20
CA PHE A 69 -11.34 9.56 -2.13
C PHE A 69 -11.44 10.41 -0.88
N ASN A 70 -12.53 10.21 -0.14
CA ASN A 70 -12.76 10.85 1.14
C ASN A 70 -12.97 9.77 2.21
N THR A 71 -12.61 10.09 3.46
CA THR A 71 -12.88 9.23 4.62
C THR A 71 -13.62 10.04 5.68
N ALA A 72 -14.61 9.45 6.34
CA ALA A 72 -15.32 10.13 7.43
C ALA A 72 -14.40 10.44 8.63
N SER A 73 -13.27 9.72 8.72
CA SER A 73 -12.28 9.80 9.79
C SER A 73 -11.02 10.58 9.38
N GLU A 74 -11.15 11.68 8.63
CA GLU A 74 -9.97 12.42 8.12
C GLU A 74 -9.00 12.86 9.22
N LYS A 75 -9.52 13.11 10.43
CA LYS A 75 -8.72 13.50 11.61
C LYS A 75 -7.87 12.36 12.15
N ASP A 76 -8.28 11.12 11.91
CA ASP A 76 -7.60 9.92 12.38
C ASP A 76 -6.54 9.45 11.36
N PHE A 77 -6.64 9.91 10.10
CA PHE A 77 -5.67 9.57 9.07
C PHE A 77 -4.54 10.60 8.94
N ASN A 78 -3.32 10.18 9.26
CA ASN A 78 -2.11 10.95 9.02
C ASN A 78 -1.27 10.32 7.89
N ILE A 79 -1.30 10.96 6.72
CA ILE A 79 -0.53 10.54 5.53
C ILE A 79 1.00 10.55 5.74
N ASN A 80 1.51 11.29 6.73
CA ASN A 80 2.94 11.34 7.03
C ASN A 80 3.38 10.31 8.08
N ALA A 81 2.42 9.63 8.73
CA ALA A 81 2.70 8.56 9.67
C ALA A 81 2.66 7.20 8.95
N PRO A 82 3.25 6.14 9.52
CA PRO A 82 3.18 4.81 8.93
C PRO A 82 1.72 4.35 8.72
N PHE A 83 1.41 3.90 7.53
CA PHE A 83 0.14 3.27 7.16
C PHE A 83 0.40 2.22 6.10
N GLU A 84 -0.56 1.34 5.87
CA GLU A 84 -0.51 0.33 4.82
C GLU A 84 -1.82 0.25 4.06
N PHE A 85 -1.75 0.15 2.74
CA PHE A 85 -2.92 -0.26 1.95
C PHE A 85 -3.24 -1.72 2.24
N VAL A 86 -4.49 -2.01 2.57
CA VAL A 86 -4.95 -3.38 2.86
C VAL A 86 -5.71 -3.95 1.68
N HIS A 87 -6.59 -3.15 1.08
CA HIS A 87 -7.47 -3.62 0.03
C HIS A 87 -7.98 -2.47 -0.85
N LEU A 88 -8.16 -2.73 -2.14
CA LEU A 88 -8.83 -1.84 -3.09
C LEU A 88 -9.98 -2.61 -3.77
N SER A 89 -11.20 -2.13 -3.63
CA SER A 89 -12.38 -2.72 -4.28
C SER A 89 -12.74 -1.95 -5.55
N HIS A 90 -12.30 -2.44 -6.71
CA HIS A 90 -12.63 -1.89 -8.04
C HIS A 90 -12.43 -0.38 -8.19
N CYS A 91 -11.44 0.20 -7.49
CA CYS A 91 -11.22 1.64 -7.47
C CYS A 91 -12.45 2.46 -7.00
N LYS A 92 -13.38 1.84 -6.27
CA LYS A 92 -14.55 2.50 -5.64
C LYS A 92 -14.30 2.80 -4.17
N SER A 93 -13.53 1.94 -3.50
CA SER A 93 -13.08 2.18 -2.13
C SER A 93 -11.68 1.62 -1.92
N VAL A 94 -10.93 2.25 -1.04
CA VAL A 94 -9.68 1.71 -0.50
C VAL A 94 -9.80 1.54 1.00
N THR A 95 -9.17 0.51 1.53
CA THR A 95 -8.98 0.29 2.95
C THR A 95 -7.52 0.49 3.27
N ILE A 96 -7.23 1.40 4.19
CA ILE A 96 -5.90 1.69 4.71
C ILE A 96 -5.89 1.32 6.19
N ARG A 97 -4.89 0.56 6.63
CA ARG A 97 -4.65 0.33 8.06
C ARG A 97 -3.56 1.29 8.52
N GLN A 98 -3.84 2.02 9.60
CA GLN A 98 -2.88 2.89 10.24
C GLN A 98 -2.91 2.61 11.74
N MET A 99 -1.75 2.27 12.30
CA MET A 99 -1.65 1.79 13.68
C MET A 99 -2.58 0.59 13.92
N ASP A 100 -3.57 0.72 14.81
CA ASP A 100 -4.57 -0.31 15.11
C ASP A 100 -5.96 0.04 14.54
N GLN A 101 -6.02 1.02 13.63
CA GLN A 101 -7.26 1.49 13.03
C GLN A 101 -7.33 1.12 11.54
N VAL A 102 -8.52 0.68 11.14
CA VAL A 102 -8.84 0.40 9.74
C VAL A 102 -9.71 1.52 9.21
N LEU A 103 -9.13 2.30 8.30
CA LEU A 103 -9.74 3.48 7.70
C LEU A 103 -10.23 3.11 6.31
N LYS A 104 -11.51 3.35 6.05
CA LYS A 104 -12.10 3.14 4.73
C LYS A 104 -12.25 4.49 4.02
N PHE A 105 -11.78 4.53 2.80
CA PHE A 105 -11.90 5.66 1.91
C PHE A 105 -12.84 5.31 0.76
N HIS A 106 -13.73 6.22 0.44
CA HIS A 106 -14.74 6.05 -0.61
C HIS A 106 -14.45 7.02 -1.75
N ARG A 107 -14.53 6.54 -2.98
CA ARG A 107 -14.31 7.36 -4.16
C ARG A 107 -15.44 8.38 -4.29
N ILE A 108 -15.07 9.63 -4.56
CA ILE A 108 -15.97 10.75 -4.79
C ILE A 108 -15.94 11.26 -6.24
N SER A 109 -14.84 11.00 -6.97
CA SER A 109 -14.67 11.34 -8.39
C SER A 109 -13.71 10.39 -9.10
#